data_AF-A0A7Y5ERX6-F1
#
_entry.id   AF-A0A7Y5ERX6-F1
#
_cell.length_a   1.000
_cell.length_b   1.000
_cell.length_c   1.000
_cell.angle_alpha   90.00
_cell.angle_beta   90.00
_cell.angle_gamma   90.00
#
_symmetry.space_group_name_H-M   'P 1'
#
loop_
_entity.id
_entity.type
_entity.pdbx_description
1 polymer ?
#
loop_
_entity_poly.entity_id
_entity_poly.type
_entity_poly.pdbx_seq_one_letter_code
_entity_poly.pdbx_strand_id
1 'polypeptide(L)'
;MLLFLFFNYIGLTVLIDKNKVNEKKLTELIKNQKSIFIDYETYLNNNNATLSNIKKSYKKDDELVIGQFDTDGRVYSEYGILPFQIMVSKNEFVKRSRYKMSIVIKEGVVLVKKEFNTKRKAFFNELFSVLTLPNEILKPHIHSFDLKNLIIYKSLILGDTLRNVIVKNGGKILNADTDTEFKNSSLTNTQKINLILKRGTEIIKNIINENQYLKFEEEIKKIHHAGITNLSLTFGNIILEENTKNLIMIDYESTLLHKKRTLFFHYCKNNDLLKYNNIFSRNTLVESVAQELIKRDSLKFSSFYASINFGNGFFIGPFWDKESGIGRWNFFNKNVLPKIVYGKRILDMGTNNSYLSLLLIKEGMAKEVVCVERDPIFIERANLVKKIFNWRDDVDYPIRLIEGDMFDFTNGKYGYDYDIITFFCSIYYLEEENIRKLLKYSAFKIPEIIIQSNDGTRKDAPENKSYKSSTNFLIETLKNTGFEIIKTYYGRGFSRPIIHARSKVYFKD
;
A
#
# COMPACT_ATOMS: atom_id res chain seq x y z
N MET A 1 -23.02 15.82 3.16
CA MET A 1 -21.65 15.32 3.46
C MET A 1 -21.39 15.21 4.96
N LEU A 2 -21.67 16.25 5.78
CA LEU A 2 -21.55 16.20 7.26
C LEU A 2 -22.48 15.18 7.95
N LEU A 3 -23.73 15.00 7.47
CA LEU A 3 -24.64 13.97 8.01
C LEU A 3 -24.20 12.53 7.65
N PHE A 4 -23.54 12.34 6.50
CA PHE A 4 -23.06 11.03 6.04
C PHE A 4 -21.79 10.57 6.78
N LEU A 5 -21.01 11.53 7.29
CA LEU A 5 -19.91 11.28 8.24
C LEU A 5 -20.44 10.88 9.63
N PHE A 6 -21.59 11.41 10.06
CA PHE A 6 -22.17 11.10 11.37
C PHE A 6 -22.68 9.65 11.46
N PHE A 7 -23.32 9.14 10.40
CA PHE A 7 -23.77 7.74 10.35
C PHE A 7 -22.64 6.72 10.10
N ASN A 8 -21.56 7.11 9.41
CA ASN A 8 -20.36 6.27 9.28
C ASN A 8 -19.46 6.29 10.53
N TYR A 9 -19.59 7.29 11.41
CA TYR A 9 -18.89 7.32 12.71
C TYR A 9 -19.38 6.20 13.65
N ILE A 10 -20.61 5.71 13.45
CA ILE A 10 -21.21 4.59 14.18
C ILE A 10 -20.87 3.23 13.53
N GLY A 11 -20.38 3.23 12.29
CA GLY A 11 -20.06 2.03 11.52
C GLY A 11 -18.59 1.61 11.64
N LEU A 12 -18.32 0.55 12.40
CA LEU A 12 -17.05 -0.21 12.36
C LEU A 12 -15.79 0.45 12.96
N THR A 13 -15.91 1.12 14.11
CA THR A 13 -14.98 0.66 15.17
C THR A 13 -15.48 -0.73 15.52
N VAL A 14 -14.63 -1.73 15.76
CA VAL A 14 -15.13 -2.92 16.46
C VAL A 14 -15.70 -2.37 17.77
N LEU A 15 -17.03 -2.18 17.85
CA LEU A 15 -17.75 -2.11 19.11
C LEU A 15 -17.55 -3.51 19.66
N ILE A 16 -16.40 -3.67 20.29
CA ILE A 16 -16.08 -4.85 21.04
C ILE A 16 -17.10 -4.83 22.15
N ASP A 17 -18.16 -5.60 21.92
CA ASP A 17 -19.14 -5.94 22.91
C ASP A 17 -18.34 -6.40 24.13
N LYS A 18 -18.38 -5.56 25.18
CA LYS A 18 -17.44 -5.62 26.32
C LYS A 18 -17.47 -6.99 27.01
N ASN A 19 -18.55 -7.74 26.81
CA ASN A 19 -18.81 -9.04 27.39
C ASN A 19 -18.30 -10.22 26.53
N LYS A 20 -17.68 -9.94 25.38
CA LYS A 20 -17.24 -10.97 24.41
C LYS A 20 -15.74 -10.96 24.11
N VAL A 21 -14.94 -10.17 24.84
CA VAL A 21 -13.48 -10.29 24.73
C VAL A 21 -13.07 -11.61 25.36
N ASN A 22 -12.76 -12.58 24.51
CA ASN A 22 -12.25 -13.86 24.94
C ASN A 22 -10.75 -13.71 25.25
N GLU A 23 -10.43 -13.50 26.53
CA GLU A 23 -9.05 -13.36 27.02
C GLU A 23 -8.17 -14.56 26.62
N LYS A 24 -8.71 -15.78 26.66
CA LYS A 24 -8.00 -16.98 26.21
C LYS A 24 -7.56 -16.87 24.74
N LYS A 25 -8.43 -16.36 23.86
CA LYS A 25 -8.10 -16.13 22.44
C LYS A 25 -7.02 -15.07 22.26
N LEU A 26 -7.03 -14.00 23.06
CA LEU A 26 -5.98 -12.98 23.02
C LEU A 26 -4.63 -13.54 23.48
N THR A 27 -4.62 -14.33 24.55
CA THR A 27 -3.41 -15.01 25.04
C THR A 27 -2.87 -16.01 24.02
N GLU A 28 -3.74 -16.72 23.30
CA GLU A 28 -3.34 -17.61 22.20
C GLU A 28 -2.71 -16.84 21.04
N LEU A 29 -3.28 -15.68 20.66
CA LEU A 29 -2.69 -14.81 19.64
C LEU A 29 -1.29 -14.32 20.05
N ILE A 30 -1.09 -13.99 21.32
CA ILE A 30 0.23 -13.63 21.88
C ILE A 30 1.22 -14.79 21.74
N LYS A 31 0.82 -16.00 22.14
CA LYS A 31 1.67 -17.20 22.03
C LYS A 31 2.09 -17.51 20.60
N ASN A 32 1.27 -17.14 19.62
CA ASN A 32 1.56 -17.33 18.19
C ASN A 32 2.47 -16.24 17.60
N GLN A 33 2.77 -15.17 18.35
CA GLN A 33 3.76 -14.18 17.90
C GLN A 33 5.16 -14.79 18.03
N LYS A 34 5.88 -14.92 16.91
CA LYS A 34 7.33 -15.15 16.96
C LYS A 34 7.98 -13.89 17.50
N SER A 35 8.23 -13.86 18.80
CA SER A 35 8.75 -12.71 19.51
C SER A 35 10.14 -13.01 20.07
N ILE A 36 11.03 -12.03 19.95
CA ILE A 36 12.34 -12.06 20.60
C ILE A 36 12.26 -11.00 21.70
N PHE A 37 12.10 -11.46 22.94
CA PHE A 37 12.23 -10.61 24.11
C PHE A 37 13.68 -10.59 24.55
N ILE A 38 14.12 -9.45 25.07
CA ILE A 38 15.51 -9.25 25.47
C ILE A 38 15.60 -9.57 26.96
N ASP A 39 16.45 -10.53 27.29
CA ASP A 39 16.81 -10.83 28.66
C ASP A 39 17.49 -9.61 29.34
N TYR A 40 17.19 -9.38 30.61
CA TYR A 40 17.67 -8.19 31.32
C TYR A 40 19.19 -8.17 31.54
N GLU A 41 19.84 -9.34 31.66
CA GLU A 41 21.31 -9.39 31.76
C GLU A 41 21.93 -9.02 30.42
N THR A 42 21.36 -9.52 29.32
CA THR A 42 21.78 -9.15 27.96
C THR A 42 21.60 -7.66 27.71
N TYR A 43 20.46 -7.09 28.12
CA TYR A 43 20.18 -5.66 27.99
C TYR A 43 21.20 -4.80 28.75
N LEU A 44 21.62 -5.23 29.94
CA LEU A 44 22.45 -4.43 30.86
C LEU A 44 23.93 -4.82 30.86
N ASN A 45 24.36 -5.72 29.96
CA ASN A 45 25.71 -6.31 29.99
C ASN A 45 26.84 -5.25 29.96
N ASN A 46 26.60 -4.11 29.34
CA ASN A 46 27.57 -3.01 29.26
C ASN A 46 27.54 -2.06 30.47
N ASN A 47 26.72 -2.31 31.50
CA ASN A 47 26.62 -1.47 32.69
C ASN A 47 26.53 -2.31 33.98
N ASN A 48 27.69 -2.82 34.41
CA ASN A 48 27.85 -3.68 35.58
C ASN A 48 27.27 -3.10 36.87
N ALA A 49 27.37 -1.78 37.07
CA ALA A 49 26.86 -1.14 38.27
C ALA A 49 25.32 -1.18 38.32
N THR A 50 24.67 -0.80 37.22
CA THR A 50 23.20 -0.86 37.10
C THR A 50 22.69 -2.30 37.16
N LEU A 51 23.36 -3.24 36.50
CA LEU A 51 23.03 -4.66 36.57
C LEU A 51 23.11 -5.19 38.01
N SER A 52 24.17 -4.87 38.76
CA SER A 52 24.34 -5.27 40.15
C SER A 52 23.22 -4.73 41.05
N ASN A 53 22.84 -3.45 40.88
CA ASN A 53 21.74 -2.85 41.63
C ASN A 53 20.40 -3.51 41.32
N ILE A 54 20.13 -3.79 40.04
CA ILE A 54 18.91 -4.47 39.61
C ILE A 54 18.84 -5.91 40.15
N LYS A 55 19.95 -6.67 40.11
CA LYS A 55 20.01 -8.04 40.65
C LYS A 55 19.69 -8.12 42.15
N LYS A 56 20.02 -7.09 42.92
CA LYS A 56 19.70 -7.02 44.36
C LYS A 56 18.21 -6.79 44.62
N SER A 57 17.53 -6.06 43.74
CA SER A 57 16.12 -5.69 43.91
C SER A 57 15.16 -6.63 43.18
N TYR A 58 15.60 -7.29 42.11
CA TYR A 58 14.76 -8.12 41.26
C TYR A 58 14.56 -9.51 41.86
N LYS A 59 13.29 -9.90 42.02
CA LYS A 59 12.89 -11.28 42.31
C LYS A 59 12.21 -11.84 41.06
N LYS A 60 12.51 -13.09 40.71
CA LYS A 60 12.17 -13.71 39.42
C LYS A 60 10.67 -13.63 39.07
N ASP A 61 9.80 -13.69 40.07
CA ASP A 61 8.34 -13.70 39.89
C ASP A 61 7.68 -12.31 40.04
N ASP A 62 8.46 -11.27 40.37
CA ASP A 62 7.97 -9.91 40.55
C ASP A 62 8.13 -9.07 39.27
N GLU A 63 7.34 -7.99 39.19
CA GLU A 63 7.60 -6.90 38.25
C GLU A 63 8.51 -5.87 38.92
N LEU A 64 9.61 -5.51 38.27
CA LEU A 64 10.50 -4.43 38.72
C LEU A 64 10.49 -3.26 37.73
N VAL A 65 10.04 -2.08 38.15
CA VAL A 65 10.18 -0.85 37.37
C VAL A 65 11.61 -0.35 37.45
N ILE A 66 12.32 -0.39 36.33
CA ILE A 66 13.73 0.04 36.26
C ILE A 66 13.90 1.43 35.64
N GLY A 67 12.88 1.94 34.94
CA GLY A 67 12.90 3.29 34.40
C GLY A 67 11.50 3.84 34.13
N GLN A 68 11.34 5.16 34.19
CA GLN A 68 10.07 5.84 33.89
C GLN A 68 10.26 6.83 32.75
N PHE A 69 9.38 6.79 31.76
CA PHE A 69 9.39 7.74 30.64
C PHE A 69 8.68 9.04 31.03
N ASP A 70 9.31 10.16 30.70
CA ASP A 70 8.75 11.50 30.85
C ASP A 70 7.97 11.92 29.58
N THR A 71 7.45 13.16 29.55
CA THR A 71 6.67 13.69 28.42
C THR A 71 7.47 13.77 27.11
N ASP A 72 8.76 14.06 27.20
CA ASP A 72 9.67 14.16 26.06
C ASP A 72 10.24 12.80 25.63
N GLY A 73 9.97 11.74 26.41
CA GLY A 73 10.48 10.39 26.15
C GLY A 73 11.86 10.14 26.75
N ARG A 74 12.34 11.02 27.63
CA ARG A 74 13.53 10.81 28.46
C ARG A 74 13.18 9.87 29.61
N VAL A 75 14.21 9.26 30.22
CA VAL A 75 14.02 8.23 31.24
C VAL A 75 14.67 8.61 32.56
N TYR A 76 13.89 8.57 33.63
CA TYR A 76 14.39 8.60 35.00
C TYR A 76 14.56 7.16 35.50
N SER A 77 15.71 6.86 36.13
CA SER A 77 15.99 5.55 36.74
C SER A 77 16.74 5.73 38.06
N GLU A 78 16.28 5.02 39.10
CA GLU A 78 16.97 4.93 40.39
C GLU A 78 18.14 3.93 40.36
N TYR A 79 18.26 3.15 39.29
CA TYR A 79 19.26 2.09 39.14
C TYR A 79 20.49 2.53 38.32
N GLY A 80 20.47 3.74 37.76
CA GLY A 80 21.55 4.30 36.95
C GLY A 80 21.20 4.41 35.47
N ILE A 81 22.22 4.41 34.61
CA ILE A 81 22.07 4.66 33.17
C ILE A 81 21.48 3.42 32.49
N LEU A 82 20.38 3.62 31.75
CA LEU A 82 19.77 2.56 30.94
C LEU A 82 20.20 2.69 29.46
N PRO A 83 20.61 1.60 28.80
CA PRO A 83 21.02 1.63 27.40
C PRO A 83 19.93 2.15 26.45
N PHE A 84 20.35 2.91 25.44
CA PHE A 84 19.50 3.52 24.40
C PHE A 84 18.46 4.52 24.92
N GLN A 85 18.58 4.97 26.17
CA GLN A 85 17.69 5.98 26.75
C GLN A 85 18.44 7.30 26.97
N ILE A 86 17.74 8.41 26.75
CA ILE A 86 18.21 9.72 27.23
C ILE A 86 17.84 9.81 28.71
N MET A 87 18.84 9.76 29.58
CA MET A 87 18.62 9.81 31.02
C MET A 87 18.27 11.24 31.48
N VAL A 88 17.43 11.35 32.50
CA VAL A 88 17.08 12.63 33.14
C VAL A 88 17.12 12.50 34.66
N SER A 89 17.52 13.58 35.34
CA SER A 89 17.50 13.61 36.82
C SER A 89 16.06 13.67 37.34
N LYS A 90 15.87 13.36 38.63
CA LYS A 90 14.56 13.43 39.29
C LYS A 90 13.95 14.84 39.22
N ASN A 91 14.77 15.87 39.31
CA ASN A 91 14.34 17.27 39.33
C ASN A 91 13.94 17.78 37.93
N GLU A 92 14.48 17.19 36.88
CA GLU A 92 14.21 17.54 35.49
C GLU A 92 13.11 16.65 34.86
N PHE A 93 12.66 15.61 35.58
CA PHE A 93 11.68 14.65 35.09
C PHE A 93 10.29 15.28 34.98
N VAL A 94 9.76 15.34 33.75
CA VAL A 94 8.43 15.90 33.48
C VAL A 94 7.40 14.79 33.30
N LYS A 95 6.61 14.54 34.34
CA LYS A 95 5.60 13.46 34.34
C LYS A 95 4.66 13.54 33.13
N ARG A 96 4.47 12.41 32.46
CA ARG A 96 3.53 12.27 31.34
C ARG A 96 2.09 12.56 31.78
N SER A 97 1.40 13.42 31.04
CA SER A 97 0.02 13.79 31.32
C SER A 97 -1.01 12.74 30.88
N ARG A 98 -0.70 11.94 29.84
CA ARG A 98 -1.67 11.06 29.18
C ARG A 98 -1.59 9.61 29.63
N TYR A 99 -0.43 8.98 29.45
CA TYR A 99 -0.18 7.57 29.77
C TYR A 99 1.10 7.44 30.57
N LYS A 100 1.05 6.63 31.62
CA LYS A 100 2.25 6.26 32.35
C LYS A 100 2.96 5.17 31.57
N MET A 101 4.23 5.41 31.27
CA MET A 101 5.08 4.48 30.52
C MET A 101 6.33 4.22 31.34
N SER A 102 6.69 2.96 31.48
CA SER A 102 7.86 2.54 32.26
C SER A 102 8.61 1.43 31.53
N ILE A 103 9.92 1.35 31.76
CA ILE A 103 10.74 0.19 31.44
C ILE A 103 10.69 -0.72 32.65
N VAL A 104 10.31 -1.98 32.44
CA VAL A 104 10.15 -2.96 33.52
C VAL A 104 10.90 -4.24 33.20
N ILE A 105 11.32 -4.96 34.24
CA ILE A 105 11.72 -6.36 34.16
C ILE A 105 10.57 -7.19 34.69
N LYS A 106 10.14 -8.19 33.91
CA LYS A 106 9.11 -9.15 34.29
C LYS A 106 9.48 -10.49 33.68
N GLU A 107 9.43 -11.57 34.46
CA GLU A 107 9.76 -12.92 34.00
C GLU A 107 11.15 -13.00 33.31
N GLY A 108 12.12 -12.23 33.81
CA GLY A 108 13.50 -12.17 33.28
C GLY A 108 13.69 -11.33 32.02
N VAL A 109 12.64 -10.74 31.44
CA VAL A 109 12.76 -9.95 30.20
C VAL A 109 12.48 -8.47 30.40
N VAL A 110 13.09 -7.64 29.55
CA VAL A 110 12.92 -6.18 29.57
C VAL A 110 11.77 -5.77 28.65
N LEU A 111 10.79 -5.06 29.23
CA LEU A 111 9.55 -4.69 28.57
C LEU A 111 9.27 -3.19 28.73
N VAL A 112 8.46 -2.66 27.81
CA VAL A 112 7.79 -1.37 27.98
C VAL A 112 6.39 -1.63 28.52
N LYS A 113 6.15 -1.20 29.76
CA LYS A 113 4.83 -1.17 30.39
C LYS A 113 4.13 0.13 30.03
N LYS A 114 2.95 0.04 29.42
CA LYS A 114 2.08 1.19 29.12
C LYS A 114 0.76 1.04 29.87
N GLU A 115 0.51 1.98 30.78
CA GLU A 115 -0.72 2.05 31.57
C GLU A 115 -1.68 3.05 30.92
N PHE A 116 -2.84 2.57 30.48
CA PHE A 116 -3.82 3.40 29.78
C PHE A 116 -4.78 4.13 30.72
N ASN A 117 -4.66 3.89 32.03
CA ASN A 117 -5.56 4.42 33.05
C ASN A 117 -7.02 4.12 32.67
N THR A 118 -7.87 5.14 32.54
CA THR A 118 -9.29 4.98 32.16
C THR A 118 -9.53 4.98 30.64
N LYS A 119 -8.49 5.09 29.81
CA LYS A 119 -8.61 5.24 28.34
C LYS A 119 -8.76 3.90 27.62
N ARG A 120 -9.85 3.19 27.91
CA ARG A 120 -10.17 1.85 27.38
C ARG A 120 -10.12 1.74 25.85
N LYS A 121 -10.59 2.75 25.11
CA LYS A 121 -10.53 2.75 23.63
C LYS A 121 -9.08 2.67 23.12
N ALA A 122 -8.19 3.48 23.68
CA ALA A 122 -6.78 3.51 23.30
C ALA A 122 -6.07 2.18 23.62
N PHE A 123 -6.38 1.60 24.79
CA PHE A 123 -5.89 0.28 25.19
C PHE A 123 -6.24 -0.78 24.14
N PHE A 124 -7.52 -0.88 23.76
CA PHE A 124 -7.94 -1.88 22.79
C PHE A 124 -7.43 -1.61 21.38
N ASN A 125 -7.43 -0.34 20.94
CA ASN A 125 -6.84 0.02 19.66
C ASN A 125 -5.39 -0.48 19.54
N GLU A 126 -4.57 -0.22 20.57
CA GLU A 126 -3.19 -0.68 20.57
C GLU A 126 -3.07 -2.21 20.61
N LEU A 127 -3.79 -2.86 21.54
CA LEU A 127 -3.75 -4.31 21.70
C LEU A 127 -4.18 -5.04 20.41
N PHE A 128 -5.33 -4.68 19.83
CA PHE A 128 -5.82 -5.35 18.63
C PHE A 128 -5.00 -5.02 17.39
N SER A 129 -4.57 -3.78 17.21
CA SER A 129 -3.75 -3.43 16.06
C SER A 129 -2.43 -4.22 16.08
N VAL A 130 -1.72 -4.25 17.21
CA VAL A 130 -0.45 -4.99 17.29
C VAL A 130 -0.64 -6.49 17.09
N LEU A 131 -1.70 -7.09 17.67
CA LEU A 131 -2.00 -8.51 17.51
C LEU A 131 -2.52 -8.88 16.11
N THR A 132 -3.14 -7.95 15.38
CA THR A 132 -3.67 -8.19 14.02
C THR A 132 -2.60 -8.06 12.95
N LEU A 133 -1.56 -7.27 13.19
CA LEU A 133 -0.46 -7.12 12.23
C LEU A 133 0.23 -8.48 11.97
N PRO A 134 0.56 -8.82 10.72
CA PRO A 134 1.41 -9.96 10.39
C PRO A 134 2.80 -9.92 11.07
N ASN A 135 3.43 -11.09 11.25
CA ASN A 135 4.72 -11.21 11.95
C ASN A 135 5.90 -10.65 11.15
N GLU A 136 5.77 -10.52 9.82
CA GLU A 136 6.76 -9.89 8.95
C GLU A 136 6.82 -8.36 9.07
N ILE A 137 5.86 -7.75 9.77
CA ILE A 137 5.85 -6.30 10.02
C ILE A 137 6.70 -5.99 11.24
N LEU A 138 7.61 -5.03 11.10
CA LEU A 138 8.46 -4.54 12.18
C LEU A 138 7.61 -3.75 13.19
N LYS A 139 7.42 -4.30 14.39
CA LYS A 139 6.61 -3.71 15.46
C LYS A 139 7.03 -4.25 16.83
N PRO A 140 6.68 -3.56 17.93
CA PRO A 140 6.74 -4.16 19.26
C PRO A 140 5.81 -5.37 19.38
N HIS A 141 6.26 -6.43 20.01
CA HIS A 141 5.44 -7.61 20.31
C HIS A 141 4.75 -7.44 21.66
N ILE A 142 3.55 -8.01 21.81
CA ILE A 142 2.85 -8.00 23.09
C ILE A 142 3.37 -9.19 23.91
N HIS A 143 3.93 -8.92 25.09
CA HIS A 143 4.31 -9.96 26.04
C HIS A 143 3.10 -10.46 26.83
N SER A 144 2.38 -9.51 27.42
CA SER A 144 1.19 -9.78 28.23
C SER A 144 0.35 -8.51 28.33
N PHE A 145 -0.88 -8.63 28.81
CA PHE A 145 -1.75 -7.51 29.11
C PHE A 145 -2.53 -7.76 30.40
N ASP A 146 -3.08 -6.69 30.96
CA ASP A 146 -4.00 -6.72 32.09
C ASP A 146 -5.26 -5.93 31.70
N LEU A 147 -6.38 -6.64 31.50
CA LEU A 147 -7.65 -6.02 31.11
C LEU A 147 -8.30 -5.22 32.24
N LYS A 148 -8.04 -5.59 33.49
CA LYS A 148 -8.64 -4.94 34.66
C LYS A 148 -8.00 -3.57 34.87
N ASN A 149 -6.67 -3.51 34.79
CA ASN A 149 -5.90 -2.28 34.99
C ASN A 149 -5.58 -1.55 33.68
N LEU A 150 -5.98 -2.11 32.53
CA LEU A 150 -5.73 -1.57 31.19
C LEU A 150 -4.24 -1.31 30.95
N ILE A 151 -3.43 -2.37 31.12
CA ILE A 151 -1.97 -2.33 30.98
C ILE A 151 -1.54 -3.23 29.83
N ILE A 152 -0.63 -2.75 28.98
CA ILE A 152 0.02 -3.57 27.96
C ILE A 152 1.52 -3.60 28.26
N TYR A 153 2.09 -4.80 28.22
CA TYR A 153 3.53 -5.04 28.27
C TYR A 153 4.01 -5.39 26.87
N LYS A 154 4.92 -4.59 26.32
CA LYS A 154 5.46 -4.77 24.97
C LYS A 154 6.96 -5.02 25.01
N SER A 155 7.50 -5.68 23.98
CA SER A 155 8.95 -5.77 23.81
C SER A 155 9.58 -4.38 23.74
N LEU A 156 10.72 -4.20 24.41
CA LEU A 156 11.56 -3.03 24.22
C LEU A 156 12.27 -3.14 22.86
N ILE A 157 12.20 -2.10 22.04
CA ILE A 157 12.98 -2.00 20.81
C ILE A 157 14.29 -1.28 21.14
N LEU A 158 15.44 -1.91 20.85
CA LEU A 158 16.75 -1.31 21.10
C LEU A 158 17.08 -0.29 20.01
N GLY A 159 17.17 0.97 20.39
CA GLY A 159 17.47 2.06 19.46
C GLY A 159 16.95 3.39 19.99
N ASP A 160 17.28 4.46 19.28
CA ASP A 160 16.81 5.80 19.61
C ASP A 160 15.49 6.10 18.90
N THR A 161 14.58 6.81 19.56
CA THR A 161 13.47 7.46 18.84
C THR A 161 14.04 8.47 17.84
N LEU A 162 13.36 8.69 16.71
CA LEU A 162 13.77 9.71 15.74
C LEU A 162 13.87 11.10 16.39
N ARG A 163 13.06 11.37 17.42
CA ARG A 163 13.19 12.58 18.25
C ARG A 163 14.56 12.66 18.91
N ASN A 164 14.99 11.59 19.58
CA ASN A 164 16.30 11.53 20.23
C ASN A 164 17.43 11.66 19.22
N VAL A 165 17.31 11.00 18.07
CA VAL A 165 18.26 11.12 16.95
C VAL A 165 18.38 12.58 16.50
N ILE A 166 17.27 13.29 16.32
CA ILE A 166 17.26 14.71 15.97
C ILE A 166 17.94 15.57 17.04
N VAL A 167 17.63 15.35 18.32
CA VAL A 167 18.20 16.11 19.44
C VAL A 167 19.71 15.90 19.56
N LYS A 168 20.18 14.66 19.41
CA LYS A 168 21.62 14.32 19.38
C LYS A 168 22.36 15.02 18.23
N ASN A 169 21.65 15.39 17.17
CA ASN A 169 22.17 16.14 16.03
C ASN A 169 21.85 17.65 16.11
N GLY A 170 21.65 18.18 17.32
CA GLY A 170 21.48 19.62 17.58
C GLY A 170 20.07 20.16 17.33
N GLY A 171 19.09 19.30 17.07
CA GLY A 171 17.71 19.71 16.85
C GLY A 171 17.00 20.12 18.13
N LYS A 172 16.43 21.33 18.13
CA LYS A 172 15.61 21.87 19.22
C LYS A 172 14.12 21.60 18.97
N ILE A 173 13.66 20.43 19.41
CA ILE A 173 12.31 19.92 19.15
C ILE A 173 11.60 19.37 20.39
N LEU A 174 12.25 19.37 21.56
CA LEU A 174 11.63 18.95 22.81
C LEU A 174 10.72 20.05 23.35
N ASN A 175 9.76 19.70 24.22
CA ASN A 175 8.98 20.72 24.92
C ASN A 175 9.91 21.58 25.79
N ALA A 176 10.88 20.95 26.47
CA ALA A 176 11.90 21.67 27.23
C ALA A 176 12.67 22.73 26.42
N ASP A 177 12.95 22.47 25.14
CA ASP A 177 13.64 23.43 24.26
C ASP A 177 12.72 24.56 23.80
N THR A 178 11.45 24.24 23.55
CA THR A 178 10.52 25.10 22.81
C THR A 178 9.56 25.89 23.71
N ASP A 179 9.33 25.45 24.95
CA ASP A 179 8.44 26.13 25.89
C ASP A 179 8.93 27.54 26.21
N THR A 180 10.25 27.72 26.35
CA THR A 180 10.87 29.03 26.58
C THR A 180 10.81 29.91 25.32
N GLU A 181 11.10 29.33 24.16
CA GLU A 181 11.06 29.99 22.86
C GLU A 181 9.66 30.53 22.52
N PHE A 182 8.62 29.72 22.77
CA PHE A 182 7.25 30.03 22.37
C PHE A 182 6.40 30.67 23.47
N LYS A 183 6.94 30.86 24.68
CA LYS A 183 6.20 31.39 25.84
C LYS A 183 5.46 32.70 25.52
N ASN A 184 6.11 33.58 24.75
CA ASN A 184 5.60 34.90 24.38
C ASN A 184 5.27 35.03 22.89
N SER A 185 5.27 33.93 22.13
CA SER A 185 4.99 33.98 20.69
C SER A 185 3.50 34.15 20.42
N SER A 186 3.12 34.94 19.43
CA SER A 186 1.75 35.04 18.90
C SER A 186 1.34 33.84 18.02
N LEU A 187 2.22 32.84 17.88
CA LEU A 187 1.97 31.67 17.07
C LEU A 187 0.86 30.80 17.67
N THR A 188 -0.03 30.31 16.81
CA THR A 188 -0.99 29.27 17.15
C THR A 188 -0.27 27.93 17.41
N ASN A 189 -0.91 27.01 18.15
CA ASN A 189 -0.34 25.68 18.39
C ASN A 189 -0.01 24.93 17.09
N THR A 190 -0.84 25.07 16.05
CA THR A 190 -0.60 24.47 14.73
C THR A 190 0.67 25.02 14.09
N GLN A 191 0.90 26.34 14.16
CA GLN A 191 2.11 26.96 13.63
C GLN A 191 3.35 26.50 14.41
N LYS A 192 3.27 26.40 15.74
CA LYS A 192 4.37 25.88 16.58
C LYS A 192 4.72 24.43 16.19
N ILE A 193 3.72 23.56 16.07
CA ILE A 193 3.91 22.17 15.64
C ILE A 193 4.56 22.11 14.25
N ASN A 194 4.09 22.91 13.30
CA ASN A 194 4.66 22.95 11.95
C ASN A 194 6.13 23.41 11.94
N LEU A 195 6.49 24.37 12.81
CA LEU A 195 7.88 24.83 12.94
C LEU A 195 8.77 23.71 13.51
N ILE A 196 8.31 23.03 14.56
CA ILE A 196 9.02 21.89 15.16
C ILE A 196 9.19 20.77 14.14
N LEU A 197 8.12 20.44 13.41
CA LEU A 197 8.16 19.43 12.35
C LEU A 197 9.18 19.80 11.28
N LYS A 198 9.16 21.04 10.78
CA LYS A 198 10.12 21.53 9.77
C LYS A 198 11.57 21.35 10.24
N ARG A 199 11.90 21.77 11.47
CA ARG A 199 13.24 21.60 12.06
C ARG A 199 13.67 20.13 12.11
N GLY A 200 12.80 19.27 12.62
CA GLY A 200 13.11 17.84 12.70
C GLY A 200 13.28 17.19 11.33
N THR A 201 12.44 17.56 10.37
CA THR A 201 12.49 17.07 9.00
C THR A 201 13.77 17.50 8.27
N GLU A 202 14.23 18.75 8.46
CA GLU A 202 15.50 19.23 7.89
C GLU A 202 16.71 18.43 8.39
N ILE A 203 16.72 18.05 9.67
CA ILE A 203 17.79 17.26 10.27
C ILE A 203 17.73 15.79 9.81
N ILE A 204 16.55 15.16 9.84
CA ILE A 204 16.39 13.74 9.50
C ILE A 204 16.80 13.40 8.07
N LYS A 205 16.63 14.34 7.13
CA LYS A 205 17.07 14.16 5.73
C LYS A 205 18.53 13.75 5.60
N ASN A 206 19.38 14.19 6.52
CA ASN A 206 20.81 13.92 6.50
C ASN A 206 21.20 12.66 7.30
N ILE A 207 20.24 12.05 8.02
CA ILE A 207 20.49 10.93 8.93
C ILE A 207 19.91 9.63 8.36
N ILE A 208 18.70 9.70 7.81
CA ILE A 208 18.00 8.53 7.26
C ILE A 208 18.21 8.50 5.75
N ASN A 209 18.72 7.37 5.25
CA ASN A 209 18.97 7.16 3.83
C ASN A 209 17.72 6.69 3.07
N GLU A 210 17.81 6.72 1.74
CA GLU A 210 16.70 6.38 0.85
C GLU A 210 16.14 4.98 1.07
N ASN A 211 17.02 3.98 1.26
CA ASN A 211 16.60 2.60 1.49
C ASN A 211 15.79 2.45 2.79
N GLN A 212 16.17 3.17 3.85
CA GLN A 212 15.41 3.18 5.11
C GLN A 212 14.03 3.81 4.93
N TYR A 213 13.90 4.88 4.15
CA TYR A 213 12.59 5.47 3.82
C TYR A 213 11.72 4.50 3.03
N LEU A 214 12.26 3.86 1.99
CA LEU A 214 11.51 2.92 1.16
C LEU A 214 11.00 1.74 1.98
N LYS A 215 11.86 1.15 2.83
CA LYS A 215 11.45 0.08 3.75
C LYS A 215 10.35 0.55 4.71
N PHE A 216 10.47 1.74 5.27
CA PHE A 216 9.45 2.24 6.19
C PHE A 216 8.11 2.55 5.49
N GLU A 217 8.16 3.04 4.24
CA GLU A 217 6.96 3.20 3.41
C GLU A 217 6.29 1.83 3.13
N GLU A 218 7.08 0.80 2.85
CA GLU A 218 6.57 -0.58 2.70
C GLU A 218 5.92 -1.10 3.99
N GLU A 219 6.52 -0.84 5.16
CA GLU A 219 5.91 -1.20 6.44
C GLU A 219 4.57 -0.49 6.66
N ILE A 220 4.47 0.81 6.33
CA ILE A 220 3.20 1.55 6.38
C ILE A 220 2.15 0.92 5.45
N LYS A 221 2.55 0.53 4.23
CA LYS A 221 1.66 -0.16 3.28
C LYS A 221 1.19 -1.51 3.84
N LYS A 222 2.07 -2.32 4.43
CA LYS A 222 1.70 -3.59 5.08
C LYS A 222 0.71 -3.37 6.23
N ILE A 223 0.89 -2.31 7.03
CA ILE A 223 -0.04 -1.92 8.11
C ILE A 223 -1.41 -1.55 7.53
N HIS A 224 -1.46 -0.74 6.47
CA HIS A 224 -2.69 -0.39 5.77
C HIS A 224 -3.35 -1.63 5.14
N HIS A 225 -2.57 -2.56 4.59
CA HIS A 225 -3.04 -3.79 4.00
C HIS A 225 -3.78 -4.67 5.02
N ALA A 226 -3.25 -4.72 6.25
CA ALA A 226 -3.86 -5.37 7.42
C ALA A 226 -5.11 -4.64 7.94
N GLY A 227 -5.54 -3.56 7.28
CA GLY A 227 -6.75 -2.80 7.62
C GLY A 227 -6.55 -1.80 8.75
N ILE A 228 -5.33 -1.48 9.14
CA ILE A 228 -5.04 -0.57 10.26
C ILE A 228 -4.68 0.81 9.71
N THR A 229 -5.34 1.87 10.17
CA THR A 229 -5.07 3.26 9.75
C THR A 229 -5.05 4.21 10.95
N ASN A 230 -4.94 5.52 10.70
CA ASN A 230 -4.86 6.59 11.68
C ASN A 230 -3.62 6.46 12.58
N LEU A 231 -2.49 6.24 11.92
CA LEU A 231 -1.18 6.09 12.52
C LEU A 231 -0.76 7.39 13.22
N SER A 232 -0.16 7.26 14.39
CA SER A 232 0.43 8.36 15.16
C SER A 232 1.87 8.59 14.73
N LEU A 233 2.05 9.01 13.47
CA LEU A 233 3.36 9.30 12.90
C LEU A 233 3.91 10.59 13.54
N THR A 234 4.87 10.44 14.44
CA THR A 234 5.63 11.54 15.06
C THR A 234 7.06 11.07 15.30
N PHE A 235 8.02 11.99 15.43
CA PHE A 235 9.41 11.62 15.71
C PHE A 235 9.59 10.83 17.02
N GLY A 236 8.69 11.00 17.99
CA GLY A 236 8.74 10.25 19.26
C GLY A 236 8.15 8.84 19.20
N ASN A 237 7.42 8.52 18.12
CA ASN A 237 6.71 7.24 17.96
C ASN A 237 7.37 6.31 16.93
N ILE A 238 8.55 6.68 16.46
CA ILE A 238 9.34 5.92 15.48
C ILE A 238 10.73 5.74 16.06
N ILE A 239 11.21 4.50 16.16
CA ILE A 239 12.56 4.15 16.62
C ILE A 239 13.41 3.80 15.41
N LEU A 240 14.63 4.32 15.37
CA LEU A 240 15.71 3.81 14.53
C LEU A 240 16.39 2.67 15.30
N GLU A 241 16.06 1.43 14.95
CA GLU A 241 16.56 0.24 15.67
C GLU A 241 18.06 0.08 15.46
N GLU A 242 18.78 -0.28 16.52
CA GLU A 242 20.23 -0.16 16.56
C GLU A 242 20.94 -1.12 15.59
N ASN A 243 20.50 -2.37 15.49
CA ASN A 243 21.27 -3.40 14.77
C ASN A 243 20.99 -3.38 13.26
N THR A 244 19.71 -3.32 12.91
CA THR A 244 19.19 -3.36 11.53
C THR A 244 19.12 -1.97 10.90
N LYS A 245 19.16 -0.91 11.72
CA LYS A 245 18.96 0.48 11.29
C LYS A 245 17.60 0.69 10.59
N ASN A 246 16.62 -0.19 10.81
CA ASN A 246 15.28 -0.02 10.28
C ASN A 246 14.48 0.97 11.16
N LEU A 247 13.50 1.62 10.54
CA LEU A 247 12.51 2.45 11.25
C LEU A 247 11.35 1.58 11.73
N ILE A 248 11.02 1.67 13.01
CA ILE A 248 9.97 0.85 13.65
C ILE A 248 8.96 1.77 14.33
N MET A 249 7.69 1.61 14.00
CA MET A 249 6.60 2.34 14.67
C MET A 249 6.24 1.63 15.97
N ILE A 250 6.14 2.38 17.08
CA ILE A 250 5.99 1.79 18.42
C ILE A 250 4.67 2.09 19.13
N ASP A 251 3.84 2.95 18.55
CA ASP A 251 2.60 3.45 19.15
C ASP A 251 1.38 3.24 18.24
N TYR A 252 0.38 2.52 18.75
CA TYR A 252 -0.82 2.13 18.00
C TYR A 252 -2.13 2.56 18.70
N GLU A 253 -2.06 3.36 19.76
CA GLU A 253 -3.23 3.75 20.56
C GLU A 253 -4.32 4.52 19.80
N SER A 254 -3.93 5.29 18.77
CA SER A 254 -4.84 6.11 17.97
C SER A 254 -5.41 5.37 16.78
N THR A 255 -4.88 4.17 16.51
CA THR A 255 -5.17 3.47 15.26
C THR A 255 -6.61 3.01 15.17
N LEU A 256 -7.06 2.79 13.95
CA LEU A 256 -8.38 2.28 13.62
C LEU A 256 -8.22 0.98 12.86
N LEU A 257 -8.86 -0.09 13.34
CA LEU A 257 -8.90 -1.37 12.66
C LEU A 257 -10.18 -1.48 11.82
N HIS A 258 -10.01 -1.59 10.50
CA HIS A 258 -11.08 -1.66 9.53
C HIS A 258 -11.25 -3.10 9.00
N LYS A 259 -12.44 -3.69 9.20
CA LYS A 259 -12.78 -4.98 8.59
C LYS A 259 -13.01 -4.90 7.08
N LYS A 260 -13.38 -3.72 6.59
CA LYS A 260 -13.68 -3.44 5.17
C LYS A 260 -12.98 -2.15 4.75
N ARG A 261 -12.48 -2.11 3.52
CA ARG A 261 -11.83 -0.94 2.91
C ARG A 261 -12.90 0.05 2.42
N THR A 262 -13.57 0.73 3.35
CA THR A 262 -14.60 1.75 3.06
C THR A 262 -13.97 3.09 2.67
N LEU A 263 -14.79 4.07 2.25
CA LEU A 263 -14.33 5.45 2.02
C LEU A 263 -13.59 6.03 3.24
N PHE A 264 -14.05 5.73 4.45
CA PHE A 264 -13.40 6.18 5.68
C PHE A 264 -12.02 5.55 5.89
N PHE A 265 -11.85 4.25 5.55
CA PHE A 265 -10.52 3.62 5.51
C PHE A 265 -9.59 4.36 4.56
N HIS A 266 -10.02 4.64 3.33
CA HIS A 266 -9.20 5.33 2.34
C HIS A 266 -8.84 6.75 2.77
N TYR A 267 -9.77 7.48 3.39
CA TYR A 267 -9.51 8.79 3.98
C TYR A 267 -8.42 8.74 5.07
N CYS A 268 -8.53 7.81 6.02
CA CYS A 268 -7.55 7.66 7.08
C CYS A 268 -6.18 7.19 6.55
N LYS A 269 -6.15 6.22 5.62
CA LYS A 269 -4.94 5.81 4.88
C LYS A 269 -4.25 7.01 4.23
N ASN A 270 -5.03 7.83 3.52
CA ASN A 270 -4.51 9.01 2.85
C ASN A 270 -3.92 10.03 3.83
N ASN A 271 -4.58 10.27 4.95
CA ASN A 271 -4.07 11.15 6.00
C ASN A 271 -2.77 10.64 6.62
N ASP A 272 -2.62 9.32 6.78
CA ASP A 272 -1.36 8.74 7.26
C ASP A 272 -0.22 8.97 6.26
N LEU A 273 -0.48 8.76 4.97
CA LEU A 273 0.50 9.03 3.91
C LEU A 273 0.85 10.52 3.80
N LEU A 274 -0.11 11.42 4.01
CA LEU A 274 0.15 12.87 4.09
C LEU A 274 1.06 13.21 5.28
N LYS A 275 0.82 12.63 6.47
CA LYS A 275 1.71 12.81 7.62
C LYS A 275 3.11 12.26 7.34
N TYR A 276 3.20 11.07 6.72
CA TYR A 276 4.47 10.48 6.30
C TYR A 276 5.23 11.41 5.34
N ASN A 277 4.56 11.90 4.28
CA ASN A 277 5.14 12.84 3.33
C ASN A 277 5.64 14.12 4.02
N ASN A 278 4.87 14.66 4.96
CA ASN A 278 5.26 15.87 5.69
C ASN A 278 6.49 15.63 6.57
N ILE A 279 6.49 14.55 7.36
CA ILE A 279 7.56 14.25 8.33
C ILE A 279 8.88 13.94 7.63
N PHE A 280 8.83 13.21 6.52
CA PHE A 280 10.02 12.73 5.82
C PHE A 280 10.33 13.49 4.53
N SER A 281 9.59 14.58 4.23
CA SER A 281 9.66 15.31 2.95
C SER A 281 9.61 14.38 1.73
N ARG A 282 8.63 13.49 1.73
CA ARG A 282 8.43 12.52 0.66
C ARG A 282 7.28 12.94 -0.24
N ASN A 283 7.22 12.35 -1.42
CA ASN A 283 6.15 12.54 -2.39
C ASN A 283 5.49 11.21 -2.75
N THR A 284 5.19 10.42 -1.72
CA THR A 284 4.42 9.18 -1.90
C THR A 284 3.03 9.55 -2.41
N LEU A 285 2.48 8.70 -3.28
CA LEU A 285 1.19 8.96 -3.89
C LEU A 285 0.12 9.10 -2.78
N VAL A 286 -0.59 10.21 -2.84
CA VAL A 286 -1.77 10.53 -2.02
C VAL A 286 -2.86 11.01 -2.96
N GLU A 287 -4.08 11.11 -2.45
CA GLU A 287 -5.26 11.45 -3.23
C GLU A 287 -5.10 12.75 -4.01
N SER A 288 -4.64 13.83 -3.36
CA SER A 288 -4.40 15.12 -4.02
C SER A 288 -3.36 15.03 -5.13
N VAL A 289 -2.26 14.31 -4.91
CA VAL A 289 -1.21 14.10 -5.90
C VAL A 289 -1.73 13.26 -7.07
N ALA A 290 -2.53 12.22 -6.81
CA ALA A 290 -3.17 11.44 -7.87
C ALA A 290 -4.12 12.30 -8.71
N GLN A 291 -4.93 13.17 -8.09
CA GLN A 291 -5.77 14.12 -8.81
C GLN A 291 -4.96 15.06 -9.69
N GLU A 292 -3.85 15.59 -9.16
CA GLU A 292 -2.97 16.48 -9.92
C GLU A 292 -2.33 15.77 -11.11
N LEU A 293 -1.84 14.54 -10.92
CA LEU A 293 -1.28 13.74 -12.01
C LEU A 293 -2.33 13.46 -13.10
N ILE A 294 -3.55 13.10 -12.70
CA ILE A 294 -4.67 12.89 -13.64
C ILE A 294 -4.98 14.19 -14.41
N LYS A 295 -5.08 15.32 -13.70
CA LYS A 295 -5.35 16.63 -14.31
C LYS A 295 -4.24 17.02 -15.28
N ARG A 296 -2.97 16.88 -14.88
CA ARG A 296 -1.82 17.19 -15.71
C ARG A 296 -1.79 16.35 -16.98
N ASP A 297 -2.04 15.05 -16.87
CA ASP A 297 -2.12 14.17 -18.05
C ASP A 297 -3.28 14.59 -18.98
N SER A 298 -4.44 14.93 -18.41
CA SER A 298 -5.59 15.40 -19.18
C SER A 298 -5.37 16.74 -19.90
N LEU A 299 -4.47 17.59 -19.38
CA LEU A 299 -4.08 18.84 -20.02
C LEU A 299 -2.96 18.66 -21.05
N LYS A 300 -2.02 17.73 -20.81
CA LYS A 300 -0.88 17.46 -21.69
C LYS A 300 -1.32 16.89 -23.04
N PHE A 301 -2.48 16.24 -23.10
CA PHE A 301 -2.93 15.52 -24.28
C PHE A 301 -4.39 15.86 -24.61
N SER A 302 -4.62 16.32 -25.83
CA SER A 302 -5.90 16.88 -26.29
C SER A 302 -7.09 15.91 -26.28
N SER A 303 -6.87 14.61 -26.06
CA SER A 303 -7.95 13.68 -25.72
C SER A 303 -7.42 12.40 -25.06
N PHE A 304 -8.17 11.91 -24.07
CA PHE A 304 -8.08 10.51 -23.64
C PHE A 304 -8.99 9.68 -24.54
N TYR A 305 -8.40 8.78 -25.33
CA TYR A 305 -9.17 7.90 -26.22
C TYR A 305 -10.10 6.96 -25.45
N ALA A 306 -9.65 6.41 -24.32
CA ALA A 306 -10.42 5.48 -23.51
C ALA A 306 -10.67 6.04 -22.11
N SER A 307 -11.95 6.06 -21.71
CA SER A 307 -12.35 6.52 -20.38
C SER A 307 -11.89 5.55 -19.28
N ILE A 308 -11.47 6.10 -18.14
CA ILE A 308 -10.94 5.36 -17.01
C ILE A 308 -11.76 5.71 -15.79
N ASN A 309 -12.27 4.70 -15.08
CA ASN A 309 -12.85 4.87 -13.76
C ASN A 309 -11.92 4.26 -12.72
N PHE A 310 -11.21 5.11 -11.99
CA PHE A 310 -10.42 4.65 -10.85
C PHE A 310 -11.34 4.33 -9.66
N GLY A 311 -12.54 4.94 -9.59
CA GLY A 311 -13.59 4.80 -8.55
C GLY A 311 -13.63 6.02 -7.60
N ASN A 312 -14.47 6.04 -6.56
CA ASN A 312 -14.53 7.13 -5.55
C ASN A 312 -14.58 8.56 -6.14
N GLY A 313 -15.19 8.74 -7.32
CA GLY A 313 -15.24 10.03 -8.02
C GLY A 313 -14.00 10.38 -8.86
N PHE A 314 -13.02 9.48 -8.96
CA PHE A 314 -11.83 9.62 -9.82
C PHE A 314 -12.11 9.00 -11.19
N PHE A 315 -12.19 9.83 -12.22
CA PHE A 315 -12.42 9.39 -13.58
C PHE A 315 -11.67 10.26 -14.59
N ILE A 316 -11.44 9.69 -15.77
CA ILE A 316 -10.92 10.37 -16.94
C ILE A 316 -11.85 10.05 -18.11
N GLY A 317 -12.27 11.07 -18.85
CA GLY A 317 -13.12 10.92 -20.03
C GLY A 317 -14.58 10.53 -19.72
N PRO A 318 -15.40 10.34 -20.76
CA PRO A 318 -16.82 10.03 -20.64
C PRO A 318 -17.06 8.57 -20.25
N PHE A 319 -17.52 8.30 -19.03
CA PHE A 319 -17.77 6.94 -18.55
C PHE A 319 -18.99 6.26 -19.22
N TRP A 320 -19.85 7.05 -19.88
CA TRP A 320 -21.01 6.56 -20.63
C TRP A 320 -20.68 6.13 -22.07
N ASP A 321 -19.46 6.41 -22.54
CA ASP A 321 -19.04 6.02 -23.89
C ASP A 321 -18.87 4.50 -23.99
N LYS A 322 -19.76 3.85 -24.74
CA LYS A 322 -19.73 2.40 -24.98
C LYS A 322 -18.60 2.01 -25.94
N GLU A 323 -18.06 2.97 -26.69
CA GLU A 323 -17.06 2.71 -27.70
C GLU A 323 -15.67 2.49 -27.10
N SER A 324 -15.40 2.90 -25.85
CA SER A 324 -14.05 2.82 -25.26
C SER A 324 -14.07 2.62 -23.73
N GLY A 325 -12.91 2.26 -23.16
CA GLY A 325 -12.69 2.36 -21.71
C GLY A 325 -13.68 1.61 -20.82
N ILE A 326 -14.08 2.25 -19.71
CA ILE A 326 -14.99 1.67 -18.71
C ILE A 326 -16.40 1.43 -19.28
N GLY A 327 -16.87 2.28 -20.19
CA GLY A 327 -18.19 2.12 -20.77
C GLY A 327 -18.25 0.89 -21.67
N ARG A 328 -17.21 0.66 -22.50
CA ARG A 328 -17.04 -0.59 -23.27
C ARG A 328 -16.98 -1.82 -22.37
N TRP A 329 -16.22 -1.72 -21.27
CA TRP A 329 -16.09 -2.81 -20.29
C TRP A 329 -17.44 -3.21 -19.71
N ASN A 330 -18.17 -2.25 -19.15
CA ASN A 330 -19.45 -2.50 -18.48
C ASN A 330 -20.55 -2.91 -19.45
N PHE A 331 -20.56 -2.34 -20.65
CA PHE A 331 -21.60 -2.63 -21.63
C PHE A 331 -21.46 -4.02 -22.24
N PHE A 332 -20.23 -4.46 -22.53
CA PHE A 332 -20.01 -5.68 -23.30
C PHE A 332 -18.91 -6.59 -22.73
N ASN A 333 -17.66 -6.11 -22.60
CA ASN A 333 -16.52 -6.98 -22.37
C ASN A 333 -16.60 -7.78 -21.06
N LYS A 334 -17.12 -7.17 -19.97
CA LYS A 334 -17.24 -7.80 -18.64
C LYS A 334 -18.10 -9.08 -18.65
N ASN A 335 -19.04 -9.21 -19.59
CA ASN A 335 -19.94 -10.37 -19.68
C ASN A 335 -19.42 -11.49 -20.60
N VAL A 336 -18.40 -11.19 -21.40
CA VAL A 336 -17.84 -12.09 -22.42
C VAL A 336 -16.49 -12.64 -21.98
N LEU A 337 -15.54 -11.75 -21.69
CA LEU A 337 -14.14 -12.10 -21.44
C LEU A 337 -13.90 -13.06 -20.25
N PRO A 338 -14.59 -12.98 -19.09
CA PRO A 338 -14.29 -13.91 -17.99
C PRO A 338 -14.47 -15.38 -18.36
N LYS A 339 -15.33 -15.72 -19.32
CA LYS A 339 -15.55 -17.10 -19.78
C LYS A 339 -14.37 -17.66 -20.59
N ILE A 340 -13.47 -16.78 -21.03
CA ILE A 340 -12.41 -17.11 -21.97
C ILE A 340 -11.04 -16.97 -21.30
N VAL A 341 -10.84 -15.92 -20.49
CA VAL A 341 -9.53 -15.53 -19.97
C VAL A 341 -9.25 -15.99 -18.53
N TYR A 342 -10.20 -16.65 -17.87
CA TYR A 342 -10.08 -17.02 -16.45
C TYR A 342 -8.78 -17.81 -16.15
N GLY A 343 -7.94 -17.28 -15.26
CA GLY A 343 -6.69 -17.89 -14.82
C GLY A 343 -5.54 -17.88 -15.84
N LYS A 344 -5.73 -17.24 -17.01
CA LYS A 344 -4.75 -17.25 -18.11
C LYS A 344 -3.69 -16.16 -17.99
N ARG A 345 -2.53 -16.42 -18.58
CA ARG A 345 -1.45 -15.46 -18.86
C ARG A 345 -1.70 -14.84 -20.24
N ILE A 346 -1.78 -13.52 -20.29
CA ILE A 346 -2.24 -12.80 -21.48
C ILE A 346 -1.11 -11.95 -22.06
N LEU A 347 -0.95 -11.99 -23.39
CA LEU A 347 -0.18 -11.00 -24.15
C LEU A 347 -1.15 -10.05 -24.86
N ASP A 348 -1.26 -8.81 -24.39
CA ASP A 348 -2.17 -7.80 -24.93
C ASP A 348 -1.46 -6.83 -25.87
N MET A 349 -1.85 -6.86 -27.15
CA MET A 349 -1.19 -6.13 -28.23
C MET A 349 -1.95 -4.84 -28.57
N GLY A 350 -1.23 -3.71 -28.53
CA GLY A 350 -1.81 -2.38 -28.75
C GLY A 350 -2.69 -1.95 -27.57
N THR A 351 -2.13 -2.03 -26.37
CA THR A 351 -2.87 -1.90 -25.10
C THR A 351 -3.39 -0.48 -24.82
N ASN A 352 -2.91 0.52 -25.57
CA ASN A 352 -3.15 1.94 -25.30
C ASN A 352 -2.77 2.29 -23.85
N ASN A 353 -3.70 2.81 -23.05
CA ASN A 353 -3.49 3.14 -21.63
C ASN A 353 -3.56 1.93 -20.68
N SER A 354 -3.58 0.70 -21.20
CA SER A 354 -3.65 -0.58 -20.45
C SER A 354 -4.87 -0.81 -19.56
N TYR A 355 -5.86 0.09 -19.60
CA TYR A 355 -6.95 0.05 -18.63
C TYR A 355 -7.80 -1.23 -18.71
N LEU A 356 -8.10 -1.72 -19.93
CA LEU A 356 -8.83 -2.96 -20.11
C LEU A 356 -8.06 -4.17 -19.55
N SER A 357 -6.76 -4.23 -19.81
CA SER A 357 -5.86 -5.26 -19.26
C SER A 357 -5.79 -5.22 -17.74
N LEU A 358 -5.83 -4.01 -17.16
CA LEU A 358 -5.94 -3.86 -15.72
C LEU A 358 -7.27 -4.35 -15.16
N LEU A 359 -8.39 -4.12 -15.85
CA LEU A 359 -9.70 -4.62 -15.42
C LEU A 359 -9.76 -6.16 -15.45
N LEU A 360 -9.10 -6.81 -16.41
CA LEU A 360 -9.00 -8.28 -16.45
C LEU A 360 -8.32 -8.84 -15.19
N ILE A 361 -7.22 -8.21 -14.75
CA ILE A 361 -6.52 -8.61 -13.52
C ILE A 361 -7.32 -8.24 -12.28
N LYS A 362 -7.80 -7.00 -12.20
CA LYS A 362 -8.50 -6.45 -11.03
C LYS A 362 -9.76 -7.25 -10.68
N GLU A 363 -10.45 -7.78 -11.68
CA GLU A 363 -11.66 -8.59 -11.48
C GLU A 363 -11.35 -10.09 -11.31
N GLY A 364 -10.07 -10.45 -11.12
CA GLY A 364 -9.63 -11.82 -10.88
C GLY A 364 -9.80 -12.74 -12.09
N MET A 365 -9.88 -12.17 -13.30
CA MET A 365 -10.08 -12.94 -14.53
C MET A 365 -8.73 -13.41 -15.09
N ALA A 366 -7.72 -12.56 -15.16
CA ALA A 366 -6.40 -12.94 -15.66
C ALA A 366 -5.43 -13.27 -14.51
N LYS A 367 -4.44 -14.13 -14.77
CA LYS A 367 -3.33 -14.39 -13.84
C LYS A 367 -2.28 -13.28 -13.91
N GLU A 368 -1.89 -12.91 -15.13
CA GLU A 368 -0.98 -11.81 -15.43
C GLU A 368 -1.24 -11.31 -16.86
N VAL A 369 -0.88 -10.05 -17.13
CA VAL A 369 -0.95 -9.49 -18.49
C VAL A 369 0.36 -8.80 -18.83
N VAL A 370 0.92 -9.14 -20.00
CA VAL A 370 1.99 -8.38 -20.63
C VAL A 370 1.36 -7.53 -21.71
N CYS A 371 1.45 -6.22 -21.56
CA CYS A 371 0.91 -5.25 -22.49
C CYS A 371 2.01 -4.71 -23.40
N VAL A 372 1.78 -4.74 -24.70
CA VAL A 372 2.65 -4.15 -25.72
C VAL A 372 1.97 -2.92 -26.30
N GLU A 373 2.68 -1.79 -26.33
CA GLU A 373 2.20 -0.56 -26.95
C GLU A 373 3.37 0.14 -27.65
N ARG A 374 3.12 0.63 -28.86
CA ARG A 374 4.15 1.21 -29.71
C ARG A 374 4.43 2.66 -29.36
N ASP A 375 3.40 3.41 -28.99
CA ASP A 375 3.55 4.83 -28.69
C ASP A 375 4.06 5.03 -27.24
N PRO A 376 5.24 5.63 -27.04
CA PRO A 376 5.77 5.91 -25.71
C PRO A 376 4.83 6.77 -24.84
N ILE A 377 3.99 7.61 -25.45
CA ILE A 377 2.98 8.41 -24.73
C ILE A 377 1.93 7.50 -24.09
N PHE A 378 1.47 6.47 -24.81
CA PHE A 378 0.49 5.53 -24.26
C PHE A 378 1.12 4.60 -23.21
N ILE A 379 2.42 4.27 -23.34
CA ILE A 379 3.18 3.60 -22.29
C ILE A 379 3.30 4.47 -21.02
N GLU A 380 3.62 5.77 -21.14
CA GLU A 380 3.65 6.70 -20.00
C GLU A 380 2.30 6.72 -19.27
N ARG A 381 1.20 6.77 -20.04
CA ARG A 381 -0.17 6.72 -19.52
C ARG A 381 -0.51 5.39 -18.86
N ALA A 382 -0.16 4.27 -19.48
CA ALA A 382 -0.37 2.95 -18.92
C ALA A 382 0.35 2.80 -17.56
N ASN A 383 1.58 3.31 -17.46
CA ASN A 383 2.33 3.36 -16.20
C ASN A 383 1.62 4.21 -15.14
N LEU A 384 1.10 5.39 -15.52
CA LEU A 384 0.34 6.24 -14.61
C LEU A 384 -0.94 5.54 -14.11
N VAL A 385 -1.69 4.91 -15.02
CA VAL A 385 -2.91 4.17 -14.71
C VAL A 385 -2.60 3.03 -13.74
N LYS A 386 -1.61 2.19 -14.05
CA LYS A 386 -1.14 1.11 -13.17
C LYS A 386 -0.76 1.64 -11.79
N LYS A 387 0.05 2.71 -11.74
CA LYS A 387 0.51 3.34 -10.49
C LYS A 387 -0.66 3.79 -9.60
N ILE A 388 -1.67 4.44 -10.17
CA ILE A 388 -2.84 4.92 -9.42
C ILE A 388 -3.67 3.75 -8.90
N PHE A 389 -3.91 2.73 -9.74
CA PHE A 389 -4.64 1.53 -9.32
C PHE A 389 -3.92 0.77 -8.21
N ASN A 390 -2.60 0.58 -8.35
CA ASN A 390 -1.79 -0.09 -7.35
C ASN A 390 -1.88 0.61 -5.98
N TRP A 391 -1.69 1.93 -5.98
CA TRP A 391 -1.78 2.75 -4.76
C TRP A 391 -3.16 2.68 -4.10
N ARG A 392 -4.19 2.85 -4.93
CA ARG A 392 -5.57 2.97 -4.46
C ARG A 392 -6.06 1.66 -3.85
N ASP A 393 -5.85 0.56 -4.56
CA ASP A 393 -6.36 -0.74 -4.16
C ASP A 393 -5.43 -1.43 -3.16
N ASP A 394 -4.21 -0.93 -2.98
CA ASP A 394 -3.18 -1.52 -2.12
C ASP A 394 -2.80 -2.94 -2.58
N VAL A 395 -2.61 -3.06 -3.89
CA VAL A 395 -2.32 -4.30 -4.62
C VAL A 395 -1.25 -3.97 -5.65
N ASP A 396 -0.26 -4.84 -5.83
CA ASP A 396 0.61 -4.75 -7.01
C ASP A 396 0.04 -5.63 -8.11
N TYR A 397 -0.58 -5.01 -9.13
CA TYR A 397 -1.16 -5.76 -10.23
C TYR A 397 -0.06 -6.34 -11.12
N PRO A 398 -0.06 -7.67 -11.42
CA PRO A 398 0.93 -8.33 -12.27
C PRO A 398 0.72 -7.98 -13.76
N ILE A 399 0.97 -6.71 -14.06
CA ILE A 399 0.92 -6.13 -15.40
C ILE A 399 2.33 -5.67 -15.76
N ARG A 400 2.85 -6.15 -16.88
CA ARG A 400 4.13 -5.68 -17.44
C ARG A 400 3.85 -4.86 -18.68
N LEU A 401 4.44 -3.68 -18.78
CA LEU A 401 4.28 -2.77 -19.91
C LEU A 401 5.57 -2.81 -20.74
N ILE A 402 5.45 -3.00 -22.05
CA ILE A 402 6.57 -3.05 -22.99
C ILE A 402 6.31 -2.06 -24.12
N GLU A 403 7.24 -1.12 -24.31
CA GLU A 403 7.26 -0.29 -25.50
C GLU A 403 7.75 -1.12 -26.70
N GLY A 404 6.91 -1.29 -27.71
CA GLY A 404 7.25 -2.10 -28.87
C GLY A 404 6.14 -2.23 -29.91
N ASP A 405 6.52 -2.68 -31.11
CA ASP A 405 5.57 -2.95 -32.18
C ASP A 405 4.99 -4.37 -32.01
N MET A 406 3.68 -4.53 -32.13
CA MET A 406 3.04 -5.85 -32.02
C MET A 406 3.54 -6.84 -33.08
N PHE A 407 4.05 -6.35 -34.22
CA PHE A 407 4.61 -7.18 -35.27
C PHE A 407 5.95 -7.83 -34.88
N ASP A 408 6.69 -7.25 -33.93
CA ASP A 408 7.95 -7.81 -33.40
C ASP A 408 7.73 -9.17 -32.71
N PHE A 409 6.49 -9.53 -32.39
CA PHE A 409 6.15 -10.86 -31.92
C PHE A 409 6.59 -11.96 -32.89
N THR A 410 6.55 -11.67 -34.20
CA THR A 410 7.02 -12.60 -35.25
C THR A 410 8.51 -12.91 -35.19
N ASN A 411 9.28 -12.06 -34.48
CA ASN A 411 10.71 -12.21 -34.26
C ASN A 411 11.03 -12.71 -32.84
N GLY A 412 10.03 -13.10 -32.05
CA GLY A 412 10.21 -13.66 -30.71
C GLY A 412 10.53 -12.67 -29.59
N LYS A 413 10.45 -11.36 -29.86
CA LYS A 413 10.82 -10.28 -28.91
C LYS A 413 10.13 -10.38 -27.55
N TYR A 414 8.91 -10.91 -27.48
CA TYR A 414 8.09 -10.92 -26.27
C TYR A 414 8.01 -12.29 -25.57
N GLY A 415 8.68 -13.31 -26.11
CA GLY A 415 8.54 -14.71 -25.69
C GLY A 415 7.20 -15.33 -26.12
N TYR A 416 6.97 -16.59 -25.71
CA TYR A 416 5.80 -17.38 -26.12
C TYR A 416 5.05 -18.06 -24.97
N ASP A 417 5.44 -17.79 -23.73
CA ASP A 417 4.85 -18.39 -22.53
C ASP A 417 3.55 -17.67 -22.14
N TYR A 418 2.56 -17.74 -23.03
CA TYR A 418 1.24 -17.14 -22.88
C TYR A 418 0.15 -18.11 -23.31
N ASP A 419 -0.96 -18.12 -22.57
CA ASP A 419 -2.12 -18.95 -22.91
C ASP A 419 -2.97 -18.31 -24.02
N ILE A 420 -2.92 -16.97 -24.11
CA ILE A 420 -3.76 -16.21 -25.01
C ILE A 420 -3.12 -14.89 -25.43
N ILE A 421 -3.31 -14.52 -26.70
CA ILE A 421 -2.97 -13.20 -27.24
C ILE A 421 -4.25 -12.40 -27.50
N THR A 422 -4.28 -11.13 -27.08
CA THR A 422 -5.45 -10.25 -27.24
C THR A 422 -5.14 -9.06 -28.15
N PHE A 423 -6.10 -8.71 -28.99
CA PHE A 423 -6.08 -7.52 -29.84
C PHE A 423 -7.37 -6.73 -29.66
N PHE A 424 -7.40 -5.81 -28.68
CA PHE A 424 -8.59 -5.02 -28.39
C PHE A 424 -8.70 -3.78 -29.29
N CYS A 425 -9.27 -3.96 -30.49
CA CYS A 425 -9.39 -2.90 -31.50
C CYS A 425 -8.04 -2.31 -31.96
N SER A 426 -7.02 -3.16 -32.08
CA SER A 426 -5.63 -2.76 -32.36
C SER A 426 -5.05 -3.41 -33.62
N ILE A 427 -5.42 -4.65 -33.96
CA ILE A 427 -4.75 -5.39 -35.05
C ILE A 427 -4.88 -4.72 -36.43
N TYR A 428 -5.97 -4.00 -36.68
CA TYR A 428 -6.26 -3.33 -37.95
C TYR A 428 -5.41 -2.08 -38.22
N TYR A 429 -4.53 -1.69 -37.30
CA TYR A 429 -3.51 -0.66 -37.55
C TYR A 429 -2.31 -1.19 -38.33
N LEU A 430 -2.18 -2.52 -38.47
CA LEU A 430 -1.18 -3.13 -39.34
C LEU A 430 -1.66 -3.15 -40.80
N GLU A 431 -0.71 -3.26 -41.72
CA GLU A 431 -0.99 -3.63 -43.10
C GLU A 431 -1.54 -5.05 -43.20
N GLU A 432 -2.38 -5.31 -44.20
CA GLU A 432 -3.05 -6.61 -44.37
C GLU A 432 -2.07 -7.79 -44.41
N GLU A 433 -0.96 -7.66 -45.13
CA GLU A 433 0.09 -8.68 -45.17
C GLU A 433 0.69 -8.94 -43.78
N ASN A 434 0.91 -7.88 -43.01
CA ASN A 434 1.43 -7.98 -41.65
C ASN A 434 0.42 -8.62 -40.69
N ILE A 435 -0.88 -8.34 -40.84
CA ILE A 435 -1.94 -9.03 -40.10
C ILE A 435 -1.89 -10.53 -40.40
N ARG A 436 -1.85 -10.91 -41.68
CA ARG A 436 -1.79 -12.32 -42.12
C ARG A 436 -0.56 -13.03 -41.56
N LYS A 437 0.62 -12.41 -41.66
CA LYS A 437 1.88 -12.97 -41.16
C LYS A 437 1.89 -13.08 -39.63
N LEU A 438 1.43 -12.06 -38.91
CA LEU A 438 1.33 -12.07 -37.46
C LEU A 438 0.37 -13.15 -36.95
N LEU A 439 -0.81 -13.28 -37.56
CA LEU A 439 -1.78 -14.31 -37.18
C LEU A 439 -1.26 -15.71 -37.51
N LYS A 440 -0.69 -15.90 -38.71
CA LYS A 440 -0.07 -17.19 -39.09
C LYS A 440 0.98 -17.59 -38.07
N TYR A 441 1.87 -16.67 -37.71
CA TYR A 441 2.91 -16.93 -36.72
C TYR A 441 2.34 -17.22 -35.32
N SER A 442 1.35 -16.44 -34.89
CA SER A 442 0.64 -16.65 -33.61
C SER A 442 0.03 -18.04 -33.50
N ALA A 443 -0.55 -18.58 -34.58
CA ALA A 443 -1.12 -19.92 -34.59
C ALA A 443 -0.08 -21.01 -34.21
N PHE A 444 1.20 -20.83 -34.56
CA PHE A 444 2.24 -21.80 -34.19
C PHE A 444 2.74 -21.65 -32.75
N LYS A 445 2.54 -20.49 -32.12
CA LYS A 445 3.20 -20.15 -30.86
C LYS A 445 2.27 -20.08 -29.66
N ILE A 446 1.03 -19.65 -29.86
CA ILE A 446 0.07 -19.39 -28.79
C ILE A 446 -1.19 -20.24 -29.03
N PRO A 447 -1.76 -20.87 -27.97
CA PRO A 447 -2.93 -21.73 -28.12
C PRO A 447 -4.19 -21.00 -28.60
N GLU A 448 -4.44 -19.79 -28.08
CA GLU A 448 -5.68 -19.06 -28.31
C GLU A 448 -5.46 -17.58 -28.63
N ILE A 449 -6.41 -17.00 -29.35
CA ILE A 449 -6.44 -15.58 -29.70
C ILE A 449 -7.83 -14.98 -29.48
N ILE A 450 -7.85 -13.74 -28.99
CA ILE A 450 -9.04 -12.90 -28.95
C ILE A 450 -8.79 -11.65 -29.79
N ILE A 451 -9.71 -11.35 -30.70
CA ILE A 451 -9.70 -10.10 -31.46
C ILE A 451 -11.03 -9.38 -31.22
N GLN A 452 -10.97 -8.12 -30.79
CA GLN A 452 -12.13 -7.24 -30.79
C GLN A 452 -12.14 -6.42 -32.07
N SER A 453 -13.07 -6.75 -32.97
CA SER A 453 -13.24 -6.08 -34.27
C SER A 453 -13.91 -4.72 -34.10
N ASN A 454 -14.11 -4.01 -35.22
CA ASN A 454 -14.87 -2.77 -35.27
C ASN A 454 -15.59 -2.66 -36.62
N ASP A 455 -16.85 -3.09 -36.65
CA ASP A 455 -17.76 -2.98 -37.80
C ASP A 455 -18.35 -1.56 -37.95
N GLY A 456 -18.12 -0.69 -36.95
CA GLY A 456 -18.60 0.70 -36.95
C GLY A 456 -17.61 1.71 -37.54
N THR A 457 -16.44 1.26 -38.03
CA THR A 457 -15.45 2.16 -38.64
C THR A 457 -16.02 2.78 -39.92
N ARG A 458 -15.95 4.11 -40.05
CA ARG A 458 -16.41 4.83 -41.24
C ARG A 458 -15.75 4.28 -42.51
N LYS A 459 -16.52 4.15 -43.59
CA LYS A 459 -16.08 3.52 -44.85
C LYS A 459 -14.87 4.22 -45.50
N ASP A 460 -14.76 5.53 -45.30
CA ASP A 460 -13.71 6.41 -45.80
C ASP A 460 -12.49 6.51 -44.87
N ALA A 461 -12.41 5.68 -43.83
CA ALA A 461 -11.26 5.67 -42.95
C ALA A 461 -9.98 5.34 -43.74
N PRO A 462 -8.86 6.04 -43.45
CA PRO A 462 -7.60 5.86 -44.18
C PRO A 462 -7.10 4.41 -44.10
N GLU A 463 -6.22 4.05 -45.05
CA GLU A 463 -5.50 2.76 -45.05
C GLU A 463 -6.44 1.54 -45.04
N ASN A 464 -7.64 1.65 -45.64
CA ASN A 464 -8.66 0.60 -45.64
C ASN A 464 -9.02 0.09 -44.23
N LYS A 465 -8.91 0.94 -43.21
CA LYS A 465 -9.13 0.55 -41.81
C LYS A 465 -10.51 -0.03 -41.56
N SER A 466 -11.54 0.47 -42.25
CA SER A 466 -12.92 -0.07 -42.16
C SER A 466 -13.01 -1.52 -42.59
N TYR A 467 -12.30 -1.89 -43.66
CA TYR A 467 -12.22 -3.25 -44.14
C TYR A 467 -11.40 -4.13 -43.18
N LYS A 468 -10.18 -3.70 -42.82
CA LYS A 468 -9.27 -4.43 -41.93
C LYS A 468 -9.85 -4.65 -40.52
N SER A 469 -10.70 -3.74 -40.05
CA SER A 469 -11.35 -3.84 -38.75
C SER A 469 -12.63 -4.67 -38.75
N SER A 470 -13.16 -5.04 -39.91
CA SER A 470 -14.42 -5.76 -40.00
C SER A 470 -14.33 -7.19 -39.47
N THR A 471 -15.41 -7.65 -38.86
CA THR A 471 -15.54 -9.01 -38.33
C THR A 471 -15.34 -10.06 -39.42
N ASN A 472 -15.86 -9.82 -40.63
CA ASN A 472 -15.75 -10.74 -41.76
C ASN A 472 -14.29 -10.94 -42.19
N PHE A 473 -13.56 -9.84 -42.42
CA PHE A 473 -12.14 -9.90 -42.80
C PHE A 473 -11.31 -10.64 -41.74
N LEU A 474 -11.52 -10.34 -40.46
CA LEU A 474 -10.77 -10.94 -39.37
C LEU A 474 -11.07 -12.44 -39.22
N ILE A 475 -12.32 -12.86 -39.36
CA ILE A 475 -12.71 -14.28 -39.35
C ILE A 475 -12.08 -15.03 -40.52
N GLU A 476 -12.15 -14.48 -41.73
CA GLU A 476 -11.56 -15.10 -42.92
C GLU A 476 -10.04 -15.23 -42.77
N THR A 477 -9.39 -14.16 -42.29
CA THR A 477 -7.95 -14.14 -42.08
C THR A 477 -7.52 -15.16 -41.03
N LEU A 478 -8.23 -15.27 -39.90
CA LEU A 478 -7.96 -16.28 -38.86
C LEU A 478 -8.06 -17.71 -39.42
N LYS A 479 -9.11 -18.01 -40.18
CA LYS A 479 -9.29 -19.32 -40.81
C LYS A 479 -8.14 -19.66 -41.76
N ASN A 480 -7.74 -18.70 -42.59
CA ASN A 480 -6.66 -18.87 -43.57
C ASN A 480 -5.25 -18.90 -42.95
N THR A 481 -5.12 -18.56 -41.67
CA THR A 481 -3.83 -18.50 -40.95
C THR A 481 -3.66 -19.61 -39.91
N GLY A 482 -4.58 -20.59 -39.87
CA GLY A 482 -4.44 -21.79 -39.05
C GLY A 482 -5.23 -21.77 -37.74
N PHE A 483 -6.16 -20.83 -37.56
CA PHE A 483 -7.08 -20.82 -36.43
C PHE A 483 -8.44 -21.43 -36.77
N GLU A 484 -9.08 -22.03 -35.77
CA GLU A 484 -10.49 -22.37 -35.73
C GLU A 484 -11.26 -21.33 -34.93
N ILE A 485 -12.35 -20.80 -35.50
CA ILE A 485 -13.21 -19.88 -34.78
C ILE A 485 -14.05 -20.68 -33.79
N ILE A 486 -13.79 -20.48 -32.50
CA ILE A 486 -14.56 -21.11 -31.42
C ILE A 486 -15.91 -20.40 -31.29
N LYS A 487 -15.89 -19.07 -31.22
CA LYS A 487 -17.09 -18.27 -31.04
C LYS A 487 -16.90 -16.82 -31.42
N THR A 488 -17.93 -16.23 -32.02
CA THR A 488 -18.06 -14.77 -32.16
C THR A 488 -19.17 -14.29 -31.24
N TYR A 489 -18.87 -13.30 -30.40
CA TYR A 489 -19.79 -12.71 -29.45
C TYR A 489 -20.23 -11.34 -29.98
N TYR A 490 -21.54 -11.16 -30.14
CA TYR A 490 -22.14 -9.90 -30.57
C TYR A 490 -22.89 -9.24 -29.42
N GLY A 491 -22.81 -7.92 -29.33
CA GLY A 491 -23.61 -7.11 -28.42
C GLY A 491 -24.76 -6.44 -29.18
N ARG A 492 -25.97 -6.45 -28.62
CA ARG A 492 -27.11 -5.74 -29.24
C ARG A 492 -26.80 -4.24 -29.30
N GLY A 493 -26.77 -3.67 -30.50
CA GLY A 493 -26.43 -2.26 -30.72
C GLY A 493 -24.96 -1.95 -30.44
N PHE A 494 -24.08 -2.96 -30.52
CA PHE A 494 -22.64 -2.81 -30.36
C PHE A 494 -21.91 -3.22 -31.64
N SER A 495 -21.06 -2.34 -32.17
CA SER A 495 -20.36 -2.54 -33.45
C SER A 495 -18.99 -3.20 -33.32
N ARG A 496 -18.60 -3.68 -32.12
CA ARG A 496 -17.27 -4.23 -31.85
C ARG A 496 -17.34 -5.63 -31.24
N PRO A 497 -17.79 -6.64 -32.02
CA PRO A 497 -17.88 -8.00 -31.52
C PRO A 497 -16.50 -8.56 -31.14
N ILE A 498 -16.52 -9.59 -30.31
CA ILE A 498 -15.31 -10.31 -29.87
C ILE A 498 -15.26 -11.63 -30.62
N ILE A 499 -14.15 -11.89 -31.30
CA ILE A 499 -13.85 -13.16 -31.95
C ILE A 499 -12.89 -13.92 -31.04
N HIS A 500 -13.27 -15.14 -30.64
CA HIS A 500 -12.41 -16.08 -29.92
C HIS A 500 -12.07 -17.25 -30.83
N ALA A 501 -10.77 -17.50 -31.02
CA ALA A 501 -10.29 -18.56 -31.89
C ALA A 501 -9.17 -19.36 -31.21
N ARG A 502 -9.06 -20.63 -31.60
CA ARG A 502 -8.06 -21.57 -31.11
C ARG A 502 -7.18 -22.02 -32.26
N SER A 503 -5.88 -22.12 -32.04
CA SER A 503 -4.97 -22.60 -33.07
C SER A 503 -5.26 -24.07 -33.40
N LYS A 504 -5.35 -24.41 -34.69
CA LYS A 504 -5.40 -25.81 -35.14
C LYS A 504 -4.02 -26.45 -35.16
N VAL A 505 -2.97 -25.63 -35.16
CA VAL A 505 -1.59 -26.10 -35.33
C VAL A 505 -0.95 -26.40 -33.98
N TYR A 506 -1.25 -25.59 -32.98
CA TYR A 506 -0.69 -25.75 -31.63
C TYR A 506 -1.15 -27.05 -30.94
N PHE A 507 -2.35 -27.54 -31.26
CA PHE A 507 -2.96 -28.72 -30.64
C PHE A 507 -2.88 -29.97 -31.53
N LYS A 508 -1.96 -30.02 -32.49
CA LYS A 508 -1.83 -31.13 -33.44
C LYS A 508 -0.85 -32.23 -33.02
N ASP A 509 -0.40 -32.22 -31.77
CA ASP A 509 0.40 -33.27 -31.13
C ASP A 509 -0.43 -34.11 -30.15
#